data_AF-A0A498GVZ3-F1
#
_entry.id   AF-A0A498GVZ3-F1
#
_cell.length_a   1.000
_cell.length_b   1.000
_cell.length_c   1.000
_cell.angle_alpha   90.00
_cell.angle_beta   90.00
_cell.angle_gamma   90.00
#
_symmetry.space_group_name_H-M   'P 1'
#
loop_
_entity.id
_entity.type
_entity.pdbx_description
1 polymer ?
#
loop_
_entity_poly.entity_id
_entity_poly.type
_entity_poly.pdbx_seq_one_letter_code
_entity_poly.pdbx_strand_id
1 'polypeptide(L)'
;MFLKIYKNGGHVLVAACDREVLGKTLKHGNTTVEISRAFYEGECVSEEELQKALEEATTANLFGEKTIKCAIKCGLIDPDSVIIIDDVPHAQIFRV
;
A
#
# COMPACT_ATOMS: atom_id res chain seq x y z
N MET A 1 -5.61 8.77 2.22
CA MET A 1 -4.42 8.10 1.63
C MET A 1 -4.42 8.37 0.13
N PHE A 2 -3.35 8.06 -0.59
CA PHE A 2 -3.41 7.93 -2.04
C PHE A 2 -3.71 6.47 -2.39
N LEU A 3 -4.55 6.27 -3.41
CA LEU A 3 -4.92 4.97 -3.93
C LEU A 3 -4.84 4.99 -5.45
N LYS A 4 -4.14 4.02 -6.02
CA LYS A 4 -4.10 3.77 -7.46
C LYS A 4 -4.37 2.31 -7.74
N ILE A 5 -5.33 2.07 -8.64
CA ILE A 5 -5.75 0.71 -9.00
C ILE A 5 -5.26 0.42 -10.42
N TYR A 6 -4.56 -0.69 -10.56
CA TYR A 6 -4.12 -1.24 -11.83
C TYR A 6 -4.95 -2.49 -12.14
N LYS A 7 -5.59 -2.51 -13.31
CA LYS A 7 -6.37 -3.67 -13.77
C LYS A 7 -5.75 -4.20 -15.05
N ASN A 8 -5.42 -5.49 -15.07
CA ASN A 8 -4.94 -6.18 -16.26
C ASN A 8 -5.53 -7.60 -16.32
N GLY A 9 -6.48 -7.82 -17.24
CA GLY A 9 -7.25 -9.05 -17.29
C GLY A 9 -8.00 -9.28 -15.97
N GLY A 10 -7.80 -10.46 -15.37
CA GLY A 10 -8.38 -10.81 -14.07
C GLY A 10 -7.60 -10.30 -12.85
N HIS A 11 -6.45 -9.63 -13.05
CA HIS A 11 -5.62 -9.15 -11.95
C HIS A 11 -5.95 -7.69 -11.60
N VAL A 12 -6.16 -7.46 -10.30
CA VAL A 12 -6.37 -6.13 -9.69
C VAL A 12 -5.25 -5.89 -8.69
N LEU A 13 -4.42 -4.89 -8.96
CA LEU A 13 -3.37 -4.43 -8.08
C LEU A 13 -3.76 -3.09 -7.46
N VAL A 14 -3.77 -3.04 -6.13
CA VAL A 14 -3.94 -1.82 -5.34
C VAL A 14 -2.57 -1.32 -4.89
N ALA A 15 -2.19 -0.12 -5.33
CA ALA A 15 -1.08 0.63 -4.77
C ALA A 15 -1.66 1.72 -3.86
N ALA A 16 -1.30 1.73 -2.58
CA ALA A 16 -1.75 2.77 -1.67
C ALA A 16 -0.65 3.24 -0.75
N CYS A 17 -0.65 4.54 -0.46
CA CYS A 17 0.28 5.09 0.52
C CYS A 17 -0.30 6.26 1.31
N ASP A 18 0.30 6.51 2.47
CA ASP A 18 0.06 7.74 3.22
C ASP A 18 0.57 8.96 2.41
N ARG A 19 -0.09 10.11 2.57
CA ARG A 19 0.19 11.28 1.71
C ARG A 19 1.61 11.82 1.97
N GLU A 20 2.03 11.76 3.22
CA GLU A 20 3.31 12.20 3.74
C GLU A 20 4.51 11.35 3.28
N VAL A 21 4.28 10.18 2.69
CA VAL A 21 5.36 9.31 2.18
C VAL A 21 5.48 9.30 0.65
N LEU A 22 4.49 9.87 -0.06
CA LEU A 22 4.52 9.95 -1.52
C LEU A 22 5.74 10.73 -2.02
N GLY A 23 6.45 10.16 -3.00
CA GLY A 23 7.64 10.74 -3.61
C GLY A 23 8.91 10.60 -2.76
N LYS A 24 8.84 9.97 -1.58
CA LYS A 24 10.03 9.67 -0.80
C LYS A 24 10.78 8.47 -1.39
N THR A 25 12.09 8.48 -1.16
CA THR A 25 12.98 7.36 -1.44
C THR A 25 13.44 6.80 -0.11
N LEU A 26 13.00 5.59 0.21
CA LEU A 26 13.26 4.89 1.47
C LEU A 26 14.44 3.92 1.30
N LYS A 27 15.22 3.72 2.35
CA LYS A 27 16.35 2.78 2.36
C LYS A 27 16.10 1.61 3.30
N HIS A 28 16.46 0.41 2.85
CA HIS A 28 16.46 -0.81 3.66
C HIS A 28 17.70 -1.65 3.33
N GLY A 29 18.73 -1.55 4.17
CA GLY A 29 20.04 -2.13 3.90
C GLY A 29 20.64 -1.59 2.61
N ASN A 30 20.91 -2.48 1.64
CA ASN A 30 21.45 -2.13 0.33
C ASN A 30 20.36 -1.86 -0.72
N THR A 31 19.09 -1.90 -0.34
CA THR A 31 17.95 -1.71 -1.24
C THR A 31 17.34 -0.33 -1.03
N THR A 32 16.92 0.27 -2.13
CA THR A 32 16.23 1.56 -2.16
C THR A 32 14.85 1.38 -2.77
N VAL A 33 13.84 1.95 -2.14
CA VAL A 33 12.45 1.91 -2.61
C VAL A 33 11.95 3.33 -2.80
N GLU A 34 11.60 3.70 -4.02
CA GLU A 34 10.92 4.96 -4.30
C GLU A 34 9.42 4.76 -4.24
N ILE A 35 8.73 5.53 -3.40
CA ILE A 35 7.27 5.64 -3.41
C ILE A 35 6.89 6.58 -4.55
N SER A 36 7.15 6.14 -5.78
CA SER A 36 7.11 6.99 -6.96
C SER A 36 5.70 7.50 -7.21
N ARG A 37 5.60 8.77 -7.62
CA ARG A 37 4.32 9.39 -8.00
C ARG A 37 3.66 8.63 -9.15
N ALA A 38 4.44 8.17 -10.13
CA ALA A 38 3.93 7.39 -11.24
C ALA A 38 3.20 6.11 -10.80
N PHE A 39 3.64 5.47 -9.71
CA PHE A 39 3.05 4.23 -9.21
C PHE A 39 1.99 4.43 -8.11
N TYR A 40 2.18 5.40 -7.21
CA TYR A 40 1.34 5.58 -6.03
C TYR A 40 0.41 6.81 -6.08
N GLU A 41 0.71 7.82 -6.89
CA GLU A 41 -0.12 9.03 -6.98
C GLU A 41 -1.38 8.73 -7.82
N GLY A 42 -2.45 8.38 -7.13
CA GLY A 42 -3.80 8.23 -7.65
C GLY A 42 -4.80 9.11 -6.90
N GLU A 43 -5.97 8.58 -6.60
CA GLU A 43 -7.04 9.32 -5.94
C GLU A 43 -6.76 9.49 -4.44
N CYS A 44 -7.18 10.63 -3.90
CA CYS A 44 -7.16 10.88 -2.46
C CYS A 44 -8.39 10.25 -1.82
N VAL A 45 -8.19 9.17 -1.07
CA VAL A 45 -9.29 8.35 -0.54
C VAL A 45 -9.36 8.32 0.99
N SER A 46 -10.55 8.01 1.50
CA SER A 46 -10.84 7.70 2.90
C SER A 46 -10.38 6.29 3.29
N GLU A 47 -10.53 5.93 4.57
CA GLU A 47 -10.25 4.57 5.05
C GLU A 47 -11.25 3.56 4.49
N GLU A 48 -12.53 3.92 4.42
CA GLU A 48 -13.60 3.06 3.88
C GLU A 48 -13.43 2.79 2.38
N GLU A 49 -12.98 3.79 1.61
CA GLU A 49 -12.69 3.65 0.19
C GLU A 49 -11.47 2.75 -0.06
N LEU A 50 -10.42 2.90 0.75
CA LEU A 50 -9.26 1.99 0.70
C LEU A 50 -9.66 0.56 1.04
N GLN A 51 -10.48 0.35 2.07
CA GLN A 51 -10.98 -0.98 2.43
C GLN A 51 -11.69 -1.66 1.25
N LYS A 52 -12.63 -0.96 0.61
CA LYS A 52 -13.37 -1.52 -0.55
C LYS A 52 -12.43 -1.91 -1.68
N ALA A 53 -11.43 -1.08 -1.98
CA ALA A 53 -10.45 -1.41 -3.00
C ALA A 53 -9.60 -2.63 -2.63
N LEU A 54 -9.23 -2.76 -1.34
CA LEU A 54 -8.48 -3.91 -0.85
C LEU A 54 -9.28 -5.21 -0.85
N GLU A 55 -10.60 -5.17 -0.71
CA GLU A 55 -11.47 -6.36 -0.81
C GLU A 55 -11.47 -6.94 -2.23
N GLU A 56 -11.45 -6.08 -3.26
CA GLU A 56 -11.41 -6.49 -4.69
C GLU A 56 -10.00 -6.84 -5.20
N ALA A 57 -8.95 -6.52 -4.44
CA ALA A 57 -7.58 -6.66 -4.88
C ALA A 57 -7.12 -8.13 -4.95
N THR A 58 -6.46 -8.50 -6.06
CA THR A 58 -5.65 -9.72 -6.12
C THR A 58 -4.26 -9.50 -5.52
N THR A 59 -3.75 -8.28 -5.56
CA THR A 59 -2.47 -7.90 -4.96
C THR A 59 -2.56 -6.49 -4.41
N ALA A 60 -1.89 -6.22 -3.29
CA ALA A 60 -1.77 -4.86 -2.77
C ALA A 60 -0.32 -4.54 -2.38
N ASN A 61 0.09 -3.30 -2.60
CA ASN A 61 1.38 -2.77 -2.18
C ASN A 61 1.15 -1.49 -1.37
N LEU A 62 1.46 -1.54 -0.07
CA LEU A 62 1.00 -0.58 0.93
C LEU A 62 2.17 0.08 1.66
N PHE A 63 2.16 1.41 1.79
CA PHE A 63 3.17 2.18 2.54
C PHE A 63 2.54 3.22 3.47
N GLY A 64 3.02 3.29 4.71
CA GLY A 64 2.61 4.30 5.69
C GLY A 64 1.63 3.79 6.74
N GLU A 65 1.64 4.45 7.90
CA GLU A 65 0.93 3.99 9.09
C GLU A 65 -0.57 3.85 8.88
N LYS A 66 -1.23 4.85 8.28
CA LYS A 66 -2.69 4.86 8.13
C LYS A 66 -3.12 3.77 7.16
N THR A 67 -2.39 3.63 6.06
CA THR A 67 -2.61 2.59 5.04
C THR A 67 -2.46 1.19 5.64
N ILE A 68 -1.39 0.94 6.42
CA ILE A 68 -1.16 -0.36 7.06
C ILE A 68 -2.19 -0.65 8.15
N LYS A 69 -2.51 0.33 9.00
CA LYS A 69 -3.55 0.21 10.04
C LYS A 69 -4.91 -0.16 9.43
N CYS A 70 -5.28 0.44 8.30
CA CYS A 70 -6.51 0.09 7.58
C CYS A 70 -6.52 -1.39 7.17
N ALA A 71 -5.45 -1.86 6.53
CA ALA A 71 -5.39 -3.23 6.04
C ALA A 71 -5.35 -4.29 7.17
N ILE A 72 -4.70 -3.98 8.30
CA ILE A 72 -4.75 -4.82 9.51
C ILE A 72 -6.17 -4.89 10.08
N LYS A 73 -6.87 -3.75 10.20
CA LYS A 73 -8.27 -3.72 10.67
C LYS A 73 -9.20 -4.54 9.78
N CYS A 74 -8.92 -4.59 8.48
CA CYS A 74 -9.66 -5.41 7.52
C CYS A 74 -9.33 -6.91 7.62
N GLY A 75 -8.40 -7.31 8.49
CA GLY A 75 -7.95 -8.71 8.64
C GLY A 75 -7.13 -9.21 7.45
N LEU A 76 -6.57 -8.31 6.64
CA LEU A 76 -5.87 -8.66 5.40
C LEU A 76 -4.36 -8.79 5.57
N ILE A 77 -3.82 -8.23 6.65
CA ILE A 77 -2.41 -8.27 7.02
C ILE A 77 -2.30 -8.71 8.48
N ASP A 78 -1.43 -9.67 8.73
CA ASP A 78 -0.96 -9.99 10.08
C ASP A 78 -0.03 -8.86 10.55
N PRO A 79 -0.27 -8.20 11.70
CA PRO A 79 0.61 -7.16 12.23
C PRO A 79 2.09 -7.57 12.29
N ASP A 80 2.38 -8.84 12.55
CA ASP A 80 3.75 -9.37 12.67
C ASP A 80 4.43 -9.52 11.30
N SER A 81 3.68 -9.43 10.20
CA SER A 81 4.20 -9.45 8.82
C SER A 81 4.58 -8.07 8.27
N VAL A 82 4.30 -6.99 9.03
CA VAL A 82 4.64 -5.63 8.62
C VAL A 82 6.13 -5.39 8.77
N ILE A 83 6.78 -4.93 7.70
CA ILE A 83 8.19 -4.53 7.74
C ILE A 83 8.32 -3.02 7.82
N ILE A 84 9.38 -2.55 8.48
CA ILE A 84 9.69 -1.11 8.58
C ILE A 84 10.85 -0.79 7.63
N ILE A 85 10.64 0.18 6.75
CA ILE A 85 11.60 0.66 5.76
C ILE A 85 11.77 2.17 5.99
N ASP A 86 12.92 2.59 6.50
CA ASP A 86 13.21 4.02 6.78
C ASP A 86 12.10 4.69 7.61
N ASP A 87 11.75 4.07 8.74
CA ASP A 87 10.65 4.43 9.65
C ASP A 87 9.24 4.41 9.05
N VAL A 88 9.07 3.94 7.80
CA VAL A 88 7.78 3.79 7.14
C VAL A 88 7.34 2.33 7.16
N PRO A 89 6.17 2.00 7.73
CA PRO A 89 5.66 0.63 7.70
C PRO A 89 5.20 0.26 6.28
N HIS A 90 5.45 -0.98 5.91
CA HIS A 90 5.18 -1.51 4.59
C HIS A 90 4.68 -2.96 4.69
N ALA A 91 3.76 -3.32 3.79
CA ALA A 91 3.31 -4.68 3.60
C ALA A 91 2.80 -4.90 2.18
N GLN A 92 2.78 -6.16 1.76
CA GLN A 92 2.18 -6.60 0.51
C GLN A 92 1.16 -7.70 0.77
N ILE A 93 0.09 -7.71 -0.01
CA ILE A 93 -0.95 -8.74 0.03
C ILE A 93 -0.94 -9.46 -1.30
N PHE A 94 -1.02 -10.80 -1.28
CA PHE A 94 -1.19 -11.64 -2.47
C PHE A 94 -2.38 -12.59 -2.25
N ARG A 95 -3.36 -12.55 -3.15
CA ARG A 95 -4.47 -13.50 -3.21
C ARG A 95 -4.39 -14.27 -4.52
N VAL A 96 -4.38 -15.60 -4.42
CA VAL A 96 -4.39 -16.56 -5.53
C VAL A 96 -5.77 -17.20 -5.67
#